data_AF-K1S9Z9-F1
#
_entry.id   AF-K1S9Z9-F1
#
_cell.length_a   1.000
_cell.length_b   1.000
_cell.length_c   1.000
_cell.angle_alpha   90.00
_cell.angle_beta   90.00
_cell.angle_gamma   90.00
#
_symmetry.space_group_name_H-M   'P 1'
#
loop_
_entity.id
_entity.type
_entity.pdbx_description
1 polymer ?
#
loop_
_entity_poly.entity_id
_entity_poly.type
_entity_poly.pdbx_seq_one_letter_code
_entity_poly.pdbx_strand_id
1 'polypeptide(L)'
;MIYLQLYLSFLQVGLFSVGGGYAAMPLIRSQVVELHPWMTLQEFTNLITIAEMTPGPIAVNCATFVGLRIAQLPGAVIATLGCITPALVLVSLLAWCYRRWRDLSVLQSVLACLRPGGGCLDSGGRAFDFGDRG
;
A
#
# COMPACT_ATOMS: atom_id res chain seq x y z
N MET A 1 5.89 8.75 -26.37
CA MET A 1 6.17 9.42 -25.08
C MET A 1 5.02 9.30 -24.06
N ILE A 2 3.87 8.72 -24.44
CA ILE A 2 2.72 8.50 -23.53
C ILE A 2 3.02 7.52 -22.39
N TYR A 3 3.79 6.46 -22.66
CA TYR A 3 4.10 5.41 -21.69
C TYR A 3 4.88 5.90 -20.46
N LEU A 4 5.82 6.82 -20.67
CA LEU A 4 6.66 7.35 -19.59
C LEU A 4 5.87 8.31 -18.70
N GLN A 5 4.98 9.12 -19.28
CA GLN A 5 4.02 9.94 -18.53
C GLN A 5 3.07 9.07 -17.72
N LEU A 6 2.52 8.01 -18.33
CA LEU A 6 1.65 7.05 -17.67
C LEU A 6 2.36 6.42 -16.46
N TYR A 7 3.58 5.92 -16.66
CA TYR A 7 4.39 5.33 -15.61
C TYR A 7 4.65 6.32 -14.46
N LEU A 8 5.08 7.56 -14.76
CA LEU A 8 5.37 8.57 -13.75
C LEU A 8 4.11 9.01 -12.98
N SER A 9 2.98 9.20 -13.66
CA SER A 9 1.72 9.55 -13.01
C SER A 9 1.26 8.43 -12.06
N PHE A 10 1.30 7.17 -12.48
CA PHE A 10 0.93 6.04 -11.62
C PHE A 10 1.95 5.77 -10.51
N LEU A 11 3.23 6.06 -10.74
CA LEU A 11 4.26 6.00 -9.70
C LEU A 11 4.03 7.06 -8.62
N GLN A 12 3.64 8.28 -9.02
CA GLN A 12 3.25 9.32 -8.09
C GLN A 12 1.99 8.91 -7.30
N VAL A 13 0.95 8.40 -7.97
CA VAL A 13 -0.24 7.87 -7.29
C VAL A 13 0.14 6.80 -6.26
N GLY A 14 0.97 5.82 -6.63
CA GLY A 14 1.38 4.76 -5.73
C GLY A 14 2.22 5.24 -4.54
N LEU A 15 3.04 6.28 -4.72
CA LEU A 15 3.84 6.88 -3.65
C LEU A 15 2.99 7.73 -2.68
N PHE A 16 2.02 8.47 -3.20
CA PHE A 16 1.16 9.38 -2.43
C PHE A 16 -0.15 8.72 -1.96
N SER A 17 -0.38 7.43 -2.23
CA SER A 17 -1.51 6.64 -1.72
C SER A 17 -1.31 6.23 -0.24
N VAL A 18 -1.04 7.21 0.62
CA VAL A 18 -0.92 7.02 2.06
C VAL A 18 -2.32 7.01 2.66
N GLY A 19 -2.96 5.84 2.70
CA GLY A 19 -4.35 5.69 3.17
C GLY A 19 -5.14 4.52 2.57
N GLY A 20 -4.50 3.68 1.75
CA GLY A 20 -5.12 2.52 1.13
C GLY A 20 -5.81 2.84 -0.21
N GLY A 21 -6.57 1.86 -0.73
CA GLY A 21 -7.12 1.93 -2.10
C GLY A 21 -8.02 3.12 -2.38
N TYR A 22 -8.80 3.58 -1.38
CA TYR A 22 -9.70 4.73 -1.54
C TYR A 22 -8.97 6.08 -1.58
N ALA A 23 -7.83 6.21 -0.89
CA ALA A 23 -7.02 7.42 -0.95
C ALA A 23 -6.34 7.60 -2.33
N ALA A 24 -6.13 6.51 -3.07
CA ALA A 24 -5.57 6.56 -4.42
C ALA A 24 -6.56 7.13 -5.46
N MET A 25 -7.87 6.94 -5.27
CA MET A 25 -8.89 7.33 -6.27
C MET A 25 -8.86 8.82 -6.66
N PRO A 26 -8.88 9.79 -5.72
CA PRO A 26 -8.83 11.21 -6.09
C PRO A 26 -7.50 11.60 -6.76
N LEU A 27 -6.40 10.93 -6.40
CA LEU A 27 -5.10 11.14 -7.05
C LEU A 27 -5.08 10.61 -8.49
N ILE A 28 -5.69 9.44 -8.74
CA ILE A 28 -5.82 8.91 -10.10
C ILE A 28 -6.74 9.84 -10.91
N ARG A 29 -7.85 10.29 -10.32
CA ARG A 29 -8.78 11.22 -10.98
C ARG A 29 -8.06 12.50 -11.43
N SER A 30 -7.30 13.15 -10.55
CA SER A 30 -6.60 14.39 -10.92
C SER A 30 -5.56 14.15 -12.01
N GLN A 31 -4.83 13.03 -11.96
CA GLN A 31 -3.85 12.69 -13.00
C GLN A 31 -4.49 12.40 -14.37
N VAL A 32 -5.59 11.65 -14.38
CA VAL A 32 -6.20 11.15 -15.63
C VAL A 32 -7.17 12.16 -16.26
N VAL A 33 -7.91 12.91 -15.43
CA VAL A 33 -8.97 13.83 -15.88
C VAL A 33 -8.48 15.28 -15.93
N GLU A 34 -7.70 15.73 -14.93
CA GLU A 34 -7.30 17.14 -14.82
C GLU A 34 -5.97 17.42 -15.51
N LEU A 35 -4.94 16.59 -15.26
CA LEU A 35 -3.59 16.84 -15.76
C LEU A 35 -3.37 16.42 -17.21
N HIS A 36 -3.84 15.24 -17.62
CA HIS A 36 -3.60 14.70 -18.97
C HIS A 36 -4.85 14.62 -19.90
N PRO A 37 -6.01 15.14 -19.46
CA PRO A 37 -7.36 14.83 -19.97
C PRO A 37 -7.51 13.57 -20.84
N TRP A 38 -7.04 12.41 -20.37
CA TRP A 38 -7.11 11.17 -21.13
C TRP A 38 -8.52 10.56 -21.16
N MET A 39 -9.35 10.88 -20.16
CA MET A 39 -10.73 10.42 -20.12
C MET A 39 -11.63 11.44 -19.42
N THR A 40 -12.92 11.37 -19.73
CA THR A 40 -13.92 12.20 -19.06
C THR A 40 -14.25 11.69 -17.65
N LEU A 41 -14.76 12.56 -16.77
CA LEU A 41 -15.16 12.16 -15.42
C LEU A 41 -16.21 11.03 -15.41
N GLN A 42 -17.11 11.01 -16.39
CA GLN A 42 -18.13 9.97 -16.53
C GLN A 42 -17.52 8.62 -16.90
N GLU A 43 -16.58 8.58 -17.84
CA GLU A 43 -15.88 7.34 -18.18
C GLU A 43 -15.02 6.84 -17.01
N PHE A 44 -14.37 7.75 -16.28
CA PHE A 44 -13.60 7.40 -15.09
C PHE A 44 -14.47 6.74 -14.01
N THR A 45 -15.63 7.33 -13.73
CA THR A 45 -16.58 6.78 -12.74
C THR A 45 -17.06 5.39 -13.16
N ASN A 46 -17.44 5.20 -14.43
CA ASN A 46 -17.85 3.88 -14.93
C ASN A 46 -16.73 2.84 -14.81
N LEU A 47 -15.48 3.25 -15.07
CA LEU A 47 -14.31 2.38 -14.99
C LEU A 47 -13.99 1.99 -13.54
N ILE A 48 -14.17 2.91 -12.58
CA ILE A 48 -14.09 2.59 -11.16
C ILE A 48 -15.14 1.55 -10.78
N THR A 49 -16.39 1.72 -11.20
CA THR A 49 -17.45 0.74 -10.91
C THR A 49 -17.07 -0.65 -11.41
N ILE A 50 -16.47 -0.76 -12.60
CA ILE A 50 -15.96 -2.03 -13.13
C ILE A 50 -14.81 -2.58 -12.27
N ALA A 51 -13.91 -1.71 -11.82
CA ALA A 51 -12.78 -2.09 -10.98
C ALA A 51 -13.21 -2.58 -9.58
N GLU A 52 -14.28 -2.03 -9.02
CA GLU A 52 -14.87 -2.45 -7.73
C GLU A 52 -15.63 -3.78 -7.84
N MET A 53 -16.26 -4.03 -8.99
CA MET A 53 -16.90 -5.33 -9.27
C MET A 53 -15.87 -6.46 -9.46
N THR A 54 -14.61 -6.11 -9.77
CA THR A 54 -13.53 -7.07 -9.96
C THR A 54 -12.89 -7.40 -8.59
N PRO A 55 -12.82 -8.68 -8.18
CA PRO A 55 -12.19 -9.03 -6.90
C PRO A 55 -10.70 -8.64 -6.91
N GLY A 56 -10.26 -7.87 -5.92
CA GLY A 56 -8.85 -7.51 -5.75
C GLY A 56 -8.59 -6.09 -5.23
N PRO A 57 -7.33 -5.64 -5.27
CA PRO A 57 -6.96 -4.29 -4.83
C PRO A 57 -7.52 -3.24 -5.80
N ILE A 58 -8.48 -2.44 -5.33
CA ILE A 58 -9.21 -1.47 -6.15
C ILE A 58 -8.26 -0.49 -6.87
N ALA A 59 -7.21 -0.01 -6.20
CA ALA A 59 -6.24 0.90 -6.80
C ALA A 59 -5.49 0.29 -7.99
N VAL A 60 -5.10 -0.98 -7.89
CA VAL A 60 -4.35 -1.70 -8.94
C VAL A 60 -5.28 -2.04 -10.10
N ASN A 61 -6.51 -2.48 -9.81
CA ASN A 61 -7.53 -2.73 -10.82
C ASN A 61 -7.83 -1.45 -11.62
N CYS A 62 -8.11 -0.33 -10.93
CA CYS A 62 -8.30 0.97 -11.56
C CYS A 62 -7.12 1.39 -12.43
N ALA A 63 -5.88 1.29 -11.92
CA ALA A 63 -4.68 1.64 -12.69
C ALA A 63 -4.55 0.79 -13.97
N THR A 64 -4.84 -0.50 -13.86
CA THR A 64 -4.77 -1.44 -14.99
C THR A 64 -5.82 -1.10 -16.06
N PHE A 65 -7.08 -0.89 -15.66
CA PHE A 65 -8.15 -0.53 -16.59
C PHE A 65 -7.96 0.84 -17.22
N VAL A 66 -7.48 1.84 -16.47
CA VAL A 66 -7.14 3.17 -17.01
C VAL A 66 -6.00 3.05 -18.02
N GLY A 67 -4.93 2.31 -17.69
CA GLY A 67 -3.84 2.04 -18.62
C GLY A 67 -4.29 1.30 -19.88
N LEU A 68 -5.24 0.37 -19.74
CA LEU A 68 -5.87 -0.36 -20.85
C LEU A 68 -6.64 0.58 -21.77
N ARG A 69 -7.34 1.59 -21.23
CA ARG A 69 -8.07 2.57 -22.04
C ARG A 69 -7.15 3.53 -22.79
N ILE A 70 -6.02 3.92 -22.20
CA ILE A 70 -5.11 4.92 -22.78
C ILE A 70 -4.23 4.35 -23.87
N ALA A 71 -3.58 3.20 -23.60
CA ALA A 71 -2.61 2.61 -24.52
C ALA A 71 -2.75 1.09 -24.62
N GLN A 72 -3.98 0.57 -24.47
CA GLN A 72 -4.29 -0.85 -24.62
C GLN A 72 -3.44 -1.75 -23.70
N LEU A 73 -3.12 -2.97 -24.14
CA LEU A 73 -2.34 -3.95 -23.39
C LEU A 73 -1.00 -3.40 -22.83
N PRO A 74 -0.13 -2.71 -23.61
CA PRO A 74 1.12 -2.21 -23.06
C PRO A 74 0.90 -1.08 -22.04
N GLY A 75 -0.13 -0.26 -22.22
CA GLY A 75 -0.53 0.76 -21.24
C GLY A 75 -0.96 0.16 -19.90
N ALA A 76 -1.73 -0.93 -19.94
CA ALA A 76 -2.16 -1.63 -18.74
C ALA A 76 -0.94 -2.12 -17.92
N VAL A 77 -0.01 -2.85 -18.55
CA VAL A 77 1.19 -3.37 -17.87
C VAL A 77 2.01 -2.25 -17.23
N ILE A 78 2.21 -1.15 -17.96
CA ILE A 78 3.04 -0.03 -17.48
C ILE A 78 2.37 0.72 -16.32
N ALA A 79 1.05 0.92 -16.39
CA ALA A 79 0.30 1.53 -15.30
C ALA A 79 0.32 0.67 -14.03
N THR A 80 0.12 -0.64 -14.16
CA THR A 80 0.19 -1.59 -13.04
C THR A 80 1.59 -1.61 -12.42
N LEU A 81 2.65 -1.67 -13.24
CA LEU A 81 4.03 -1.62 -12.76
C LEU A 81 4.31 -0.29 -12.05
N GLY A 82 3.91 0.84 -12.63
CA GLY A 82 4.06 2.16 -12.01
C GLY A 82 3.40 2.23 -10.63
N CYS A 83 2.21 1.65 -10.48
CA CYS A 83 1.48 1.62 -9.21
C CYS A 83 2.11 0.69 -8.16
N ILE A 84 2.65 -0.47 -8.56
CA ILE A 84 3.20 -1.49 -7.63
C ILE A 84 4.64 -1.18 -7.21
N THR A 85 5.44 -0.60 -8.11
CA THR A 85 6.86 -0.28 -7.87
C THR A 85 7.11 0.51 -6.57
N PRO A 86 6.40 1.61 -6.26
CA PRO A 86 6.64 2.36 -5.03
C PRO A 86 6.35 1.54 -3.78
N ALA A 87 5.34 0.65 -3.81
CA ALA A 87 5.04 -0.24 -2.70
C ALA A 87 6.17 -1.27 -2.47
N LEU A 88 6.72 -1.85 -3.55
CA LEU A 88 7.84 -2.78 -3.46
C LEU A 88 9.10 -2.10 -2.92
N VAL A 89 9.39 -0.88 -3.38
CA VAL A 89 10.53 -0.09 -2.91
C VAL A 89 10.37 0.24 -1.42
N LEU A 90 9.18 0.67 -1.00
CA LEU A 90 8.90 1.00 0.39
C LEU A 90 9.07 -0.21 1.31
N VAL A 91 8.48 -1.36 0.96
CA VAL A 91 8.60 -2.59 1.75
C VAL A 91 10.05 -3.07 1.81
N SER A 92 10.78 -3.01 0.70
CA SER A 92 12.20 -3.41 0.65
C SER A 92 13.07 -2.52 1.54
N LEU A 93 12.82 -1.20 1.51
CA LEU A 93 13.52 -0.22 2.33
C LEU A 93 13.21 -0.40 3.81
N LEU A 94 11.94 -0.66 4.16
CA LEU A 94 11.54 -1.02 5.52
C LEU A 94 12.21 -2.32 5.98
N ALA A 95 12.26 -3.36 5.14
CA ALA A 95 12.89 -4.63 5.51
C ALA A 95 14.42 -4.49 5.69
N TRP A 96 15.07 -3.64 4.90
CA TRP A 96 16.48 -3.30 5.10
C TRP A 96 16.70 -2.52 6.41
N CYS A 97 15.90 -1.49 6.65
CA CYS A 97 15.93 -0.72 7.89
C CYS A 97 15.66 -1.63 9.11
N TYR A 98 14.61 -2.44 9.07
CA TYR A 98 14.27 -3.35 10.15
C TYR A 98 15.40 -4.33 10.50
N ARG A 99 16.10 -4.89 9.49
CA ARG A 99 17.28 -5.74 9.72
C ARG A 99 18.43 -4.99 10.40
N ARG A 100 18.58 -3.70 10.11
CA ARG A 100 19.65 -2.84 10.66
C ARG A 100 19.40 -2.38 12.10
N TRP A 101 18.15 -2.36 12.54
CA TRP A 101 17.71 -1.87 13.87
C TRP A 101 17.17 -3.00 14.77
N ARG A 102 17.28 -4.26 14.33
CA ARG A 102 16.74 -5.44 15.03
C ARG A 102 17.43 -5.77 16.36
N ASP A 103 18.59 -5.18 16.63
CA ASP A 103 19.41 -5.45 17.82
C ASP A 103 18.92 -4.76 19.11
N LEU A 104 17.89 -3.89 19.02
CA LEU A 104 17.25 -3.32 20.20
C LEU A 104 16.20 -4.30 20.76
N SER A 105 16.58 -5.04 21.80
CA SER A 105 15.76 -5.95 22.62
C SER A 105 14.42 -5.35 23.10
N VAL A 106 14.30 -4.02 23.15
CA VAL A 106 13.09 -3.28 23.54
C VAL A 106 11.90 -3.51 22.60
N LEU A 107 12.13 -3.75 21.30
CA LEU A 107 11.05 -3.91 20.32
C LEU A 107 10.31 -5.25 20.47
N GLN A 108 11.01 -6.31 20.93
CA GLN A 108 10.41 -7.62 21.14
C GLN A 108 9.50 -7.65 22.38
N SER A 109 9.84 -6.89 23.42
CA SER A 109 9.03 -6.77 24.65
C SER A 109 7.69 -6.08 24.39
N VAL A 110 7.68 -5.03 23.56
CA VAL A 110 6.45 -4.30 23.22
C VAL A 110 5.57 -5.09 22.24
N LEU A 111 6.17 -5.78 21.25
CA LEU A 111 5.43 -6.64 20.33
C LEU A 111 4.88 -7.92 20.98
N ALA A 112 5.55 -8.43 22.03
CA ALA A 112 5.02 -9.52 22.85
C ALA A 112 3.79 -9.09 23.66
N CYS A 113 3.74 -7.84 24.14
CA CYS A 113 2.57 -7.27 24.82
C CYS A 113 1.39 -7.00 23.88
N LEU A 114 1.64 -6.67 22.60
CA LEU A 114 0.59 -6.32 21.62
C LEU A 114 0.01 -7.53 20.87
N ARG A 115 0.57 -8.73 21.01
CA ARG A 115 -0.05 -9.95 20.49
C ARG A 115 -1.28 -10.27 21.36
N PRO A 116 -2.48 -10.46 20.78
CA PRO A 116 -3.73 -10.73 21.51
C PRO A 116 -3.79 -12.19 21.99
N GLY A 117 -2.70 -12.67 22.56
CA GLY A 117 -2.51 -14.02 23.06
C GLY A 117 -1.61 -13.97 24.29
N GLY A 118 -2.13 -13.42 25.39
CA GLY A 118 -1.81 -13.77 26.79
C GLY A 118 -0.37 -13.71 27.31
N GLY A 119 0.64 -13.42 26.49
CA GLY A 119 2.05 -13.51 26.90
C GLY A 119 2.46 -12.48 27.96
N CYS A 120 1.69 -11.39 28.09
CA CYS A 120 1.92 -10.36 29.11
C CYS A 120 1.40 -10.73 30.50
N LEU A 121 0.47 -11.70 30.62
CA LEU A 121 -0.08 -12.10 31.92
C LEU A 121 0.80 -13.11 32.65
N ASP A 122 1.63 -13.87 31.94
CA ASP A 122 2.46 -14.94 32.53
C ASP A 122 3.82 -14.46 33.07
N SER A 123 4.23 -13.22 32.73
CA SER A 123 5.38 -12.56 33.33
C SER A 123 5.05 -11.79 34.62
N GLY A 124 3.77 -11.57 34.92
CA GLY A 124 3.32 -10.91 36.16
C GLY A 124 3.22 -11.84 37.37
N GLY A 125 3.20 -13.16 37.17
CA GLY A 125 3.07 -14.16 38.24
C GLY A 125 4.37 -14.64 38.86
N ARG A 126 5.54 -14.31 38.30
CA ARG A 126 6.86 -14.73 38.83
C ARG A 126 7.65 -13.63 39.55
N ALA A 127 7.07 -12.43 39.69
CA ALA A 127 7.65 -11.35 40.50
C ALA A 127 7.07 -11.28 41.93
N PHE A 128 6.12 -12.15 42.28
CA PHE A 128 5.48 -12.23 43.60
C PHE A 128 5.70 -13.62 44.23
N ASP A 129 6.93 -14.14 44.19
CA ASP A 129 7.35 -15.33 44.97
C ASP A 129 8.79 -15.16 45.51
N PHE A 130 9.07 -13.97 46.04
CA PHE A 130 10.19 -13.73 46.95
C PHE A 130 9.61 -13.25 48.28
N GLY A 131 8.93 -14.17 48.96
CA GLY A 131 8.27 -13.90 50.24
C GLY A 131 8.12 -15.11 51.15
N ASP A 132 8.75 -16.25 50.82
CA ASP A 132 8.73 -17.43 51.70
C ASP A 132 10.09 -18.14 51.71
N ARG A 133 11.06 -17.50 52.37
CA ARG A 133 12.20 -18.16 53.04
C ARG A 133 12.69 -17.27 54.19
N GLY A 134 12.25 -17.60 55.41
CA GLY A 134 12.81 -17.06 56.66
C GLY A 134 11.75 -16.78 57.71
#